data_AF-A0A4D9F033-F1
#
_entry.id   AF-A0A4D9F033-F1
#
_cell.length_a   1.000
_cell.length_b   1.000
_cell.length_c   1.000
_cell.angle_alpha   90.00
_cell.angle_beta   90.00
_cell.angle_gamma   90.00
#
_symmetry.space_group_name_H-M   'P 1'
#
loop_
_entity.id
_entity.type
_entity.pdbx_description
1 polymer ?
#
loop_
_entity_poly.entity_id
_entity_poly.type
_entity_poly.pdbx_seq_one_letter_code
_entity_poly.pdbx_strand_id
1 'polypeptide(L)'
;MGKTKAGAARKSRGSSPAAAAAAPSLRGKARRRVGKKPAAPPALRLLELGAQRERWVQFQERQRLTGEEAARLLLDTFEYRGLVKHTGGCHCGAIRFEVWASTDLHIFDCNCSICIKKQNRHFIVPASHFKLLTGADNIATYTFNTHRAQHTFCKTCGVQSFYTPRSNPDGYGIAPHCLDEGTVRSTIMEEINGKEWEKAVKEHKTIRSMSKP
;
A
#
# COMPACT_ATOMS: atom_id res chain seq x y z
N MET A 1 4.21 -64.57 -5.20
CA MET A 1 5.16 -64.44 -6.33
C MET A 1 4.91 -63.10 -7.00
N GLY A 2 5.84 -62.23 -7.39
CA GLY A 2 7.30 -62.27 -7.37
C GLY A 2 7.86 -60.88 -7.02
N LYS A 3 9.05 -60.91 -6.43
CA LYS A 3 9.87 -59.77 -6.05
C LYS A 3 10.73 -59.37 -7.24
N THR A 4 10.97 -58.08 -7.45
CA THR A 4 12.28 -57.59 -7.93
C THR A 4 12.58 -56.22 -7.31
N LYS A 5 13.65 -56.22 -6.51
CA LYS A 5 14.36 -55.06 -5.97
C LYS A 5 15.36 -54.56 -7.03
N ALA A 6 15.57 -53.24 -7.09
CA ALA A 6 16.87 -52.57 -7.33
C ALA A 6 16.64 -51.06 -7.08
N GLY A 7 17.34 -50.31 -6.23
CA GLY A 7 18.63 -50.55 -5.59
C GLY A 7 19.78 -49.92 -6.39
N ALA A 8 19.90 -48.59 -6.40
CA ALA A 8 21.14 -47.87 -6.78
C ALA A 8 21.09 -46.45 -6.16
N ALA A 9 21.75 -46.21 -5.03
CA ALA A 9 23.18 -45.88 -4.92
C ALA A 9 23.48 -44.39 -5.23
N ARG A 10 23.41 -43.63 -4.13
CA ARG A 10 24.04 -42.34 -3.81
C ARG A 10 25.39 -42.12 -4.52
N LYS A 11 25.53 -41.01 -5.23
CA LYS A 11 26.84 -40.39 -5.52
C LYS A 11 26.76 -38.87 -5.34
N SER A 12 26.98 -38.43 -4.10
CA SER A 12 27.46 -37.09 -3.79
C SER A 12 28.96 -37.03 -4.14
N ARG A 13 29.29 -36.26 -5.17
CA ARG A 13 30.64 -35.83 -5.55
C ARG A 13 30.45 -34.44 -6.16
N GLY A 14 31.19 -33.40 -5.84
CA GLY A 14 32.26 -33.18 -4.89
C GLY A 14 32.49 -31.68 -4.92
N SER A 15 32.81 -31.12 -3.76
CA SER A 15 33.28 -29.75 -3.61
C SER A 15 34.61 -29.59 -4.35
N SER A 16 34.69 -28.66 -5.30
CA SER A 16 35.97 -28.12 -5.76
C SER A 16 36.14 -26.70 -5.21
N PRO A 17 37.19 -26.43 -4.44
CA PRO A 17 37.60 -25.08 -4.09
C PRO A 17 38.58 -24.52 -5.15
N ALA A 18 38.84 -23.22 -5.01
CA ALA A 18 39.92 -22.44 -5.62
C ALA A 18 39.59 -21.68 -6.91
N ALA A 19 39.50 -20.36 -6.77
CA ALA A 19 40.49 -19.45 -7.36
C ALA A 19 40.40 -18.09 -6.67
N ALA A 20 41.23 -17.89 -5.64
CA ALA A 20 41.54 -16.56 -5.14
C ALA A 20 42.52 -15.91 -6.13
N ALA A 21 42.03 -14.96 -6.93
CA ALA A 21 42.88 -14.08 -7.71
C ALA A 21 43.17 -12.82 -6.89
N ALA A 22 44.39 -12.73 -6.37
CA ALA A 22 44.94 -11.51 -5.80
C ALA A 22 45.22 -10.52 -6.94
N ALA A 23 44.66 -9.30 -6.84
CA ALA A 23 44.94 -8.17 -7.71
C ALA A 23 45.56 -7.02 -6.90
N PRO A 24 46.42 -6.18 -7.52
CA PRO A 24 47.52 -5.52 -6.83
C PRO A 24 47.11 -4.26 -6.05
N SER A 25 47.85 -4.03 -4.97
CA SER A 25 47.82 -2.85 -4.10
C SER A 25 48.12 -1.56 -4.88
N LEU A 26 47.07 -0.82 -5.26
CA LEU A 26 47.18 0.59 -5.65
C LEU A 26 46.97 1.48 -4.42
N ARG A 27 48.06 1.81 -3.73
CA ARG A 27 48.09 2.91 -2.74
C ARG A 27 48.00 4.26 -3.45
N GLY A 28 46.81 4.62 -3.91
CA GLY A 28 46.47 6.01 -4.22
C GLY A 28 45.95 6.70 -2.96
N LYS A 29 46.66 7.72 -2.45
CA LYS A 29 46.17 8.57 -1.36
C LYS A 29 44.95 9.36 -1.85
N ALA A 30 43.75 8.81 -1.67
CA ALA A 30 42.51 9.55 -1.86
C ALA A 30 42.44 10.65 -0.78
N ARG A 31 42.68 11.90 -1.18
CA ARG A 31 42.35 13.07 -0.35
C ARG A 31 40.84 13.03 -0.11
N ARG A 32 40.43 12.67 1.11
CA ARG A 32 39.07 12.85 1.60
C ARG A 32 38.71 14.32 1.40
N ARG A 33 37.89 14.63 0.39
CA ARG A 33 37.12 15.88 0.40
C ARG A 33 36.20 15.75 1.62
N VAL A 34 36.52 16.50 2.67
CA VAL A 34 35.63 16.69 3.81
C VAL A 34 34.42 17.44 3.26
N GLY A 35 33.41 16.69 2.83
CA GLY A 35 32.10 17.24 2.53
C GLY A 35 31.62 17.93 3.79
N LYS A 36 31.39 19.24 3.69
CA LYS A 36 30.85 20.05 4.77
C LYS A 36 29.54 19.38 5.20
N LYS A 37 29.49 18.89 6.44
CA LYS A 37 28.27 18.35 7.05
C LYS A 37 27.18 19.43 6.85
N PRO A 38 25.99 19.10 6.30
CA PRO A 38 24.92 20.08 6.20
C PRO A 38 24.70 20.66 7.59
N ALA A 39 24.65 21.99 7.67
CA ALA A 39 24.42 22.69 8.93
C ALA A 39 23.15 22.11 9.56
N ALA A 40 23.21 21.78 10.85
CA ALA A 40 22.01 21.44 11.60
C ALA A 40 21.00 22.58 11.41
N PRO A 41 19.70 22.28 11.24
CA PRO A 41 18.67 23.30 11.19
C PRO A 41 18.86 24.22 12.41
N PRO A 42 18.76 25.55 12.26
CA PRO A 42 18.82 26.45 13.40
C PRO A 42 17.82 25.94 14.44
N ALA A 43 18.25 25.85 15.70
CA ALA A 43 17.37 25.48 16.80
C ALA A 43 16.08 26.30 16.67
N LEU A 44 14.95 25.61 16.50
CA LEU A 44 13.64 26.24 16.38
C LEU A 44 13.49 27.19 17.55
N ARG A 45 13.59 28.51 17.29
CA ARG A 45 13.16 29.51 18.26
C ARG A 45 11.74 29.13 18.63
N LEU A 46 11.45 29.08 19.92
CA LEU A 46 10.10 28.87 20.43
C LEU A 46 9.18 29.78 19.62
N LEU A 47 8.27 29.21 18.82
CA LEU A 47 7.38 30.01 17.98
C LEU A 47 6.50 30.86 18.92
N GLU A 48 6.70 32.17 18.88
CA GLU A 48 5.83 33.17 19.50
C GLU A 48 4.50 33.19 18.73
N LEU A 49 3.55 32.35 19.16
CA LEU A 49 2.27 32.17 18.49
C LEU A 49 1.29 33.34 18.70
N GLY A 50 1.56 34.29 19.61
CA GLY A 50 0.68 35.42 19.91
C GLY A 50 -0.79 34.99 20.12
N ALA A 51 -1.73 35.70 19.50
CA ALA A 51 -3.18 35.39 19.52
C ALA A 51 -3.55 34.02 18.91
N GLN A 52 -2.63 33.31 18.24
CA GLN A 52 -2.85 31.94 17.79
C GLN A 52 -2.76 30.93 18.95
N ARG A 53 -2.03 31.25 20.02
CA ARG A 53 -1.87 30.36 21.19
C ARG A 53 -3.21 30.07 21.87
N GLU A 54 -4.00 31.11 22.12
CA GLU A 54 -5.29 30.95 22.81
C GLU A 54 -6.29 30.16 21.96
N ARG A 55 -6.36 30.46 20.65
CA ARG A 55 -7.17 29.68 19.70
C ARG A 55 -6.76 28.21 19.63
N TRP A 56 -5.46 27.93 19.71
CA TRP A 56 -4.92 26.57 19.74
C TRP A 56 -5.33 25.82 21.00
N VAL A 57 -5.18 26.43 22.19
CA VAL A 57 -5.61 25.83 23.47
C VAL A 57 -7.11 25.56 23.46
N GLN A 58 -7.94 26.51 23.04
CA GLN A 58 -9.38 26.32 22.93
C GLN A 58 -9.77 25.22 21.93
N PHE A 59 -9.01 25.06 20.84
CA PHE A 59 -9.22 23.97 19.89
C PHE A 59 -8.93 22.62 20.55
N GLN A 60 -7.79 22.48 21.23
CA GLN A 60 -7.41 21.27 21.96
C GLN A 60 -8.44 20.89 23.01
N GLU A 61 -8.91 21.85 23.82
CA GLU A 61 -9.91 21.61 24.86
C GLU A 61 -11.25 21.16 24.28
N ARG A 62 -11.76 21.87 23.25
CA ARG A 62 -13.03 21.52 22.60
C ARG A 62 -13.01 20.12 21.99
N GLN A 63 -11.88 19.73 21.41
CA GLN A 63 -11.71 18.42 20.77
C GLN A 63 -11.20 17.34 21.74
N ARG A 64 -10.84 17.71 22.98
CA ARG A 64 -10.21 16.84 23.99
C ARG A 64 -8.94 16.16 23.48
N LEU A 65 -8.06 16.92 22.84
CA LEU A 65 -6.83 16.42 22.21
C LEU A 65 -5.58 16.97 22.90
N THR A 66 -4.53 16.14 22.95
CA THR A 66 -3.16 16.59 23.24
C THR A 66 -2.63 17.49 22.12
N GLY A 67 -1.48 18.15 22.35
CA GLY A 67 -0.81 18.97 21.33
C GLY A 67 -0.43 18.18 20.08
N GLU A 68 0.06 16.95 20.27
CA GLU A 68 0.41 16.09 19.14
C GLU A 68 -0.82 15.64 18.35
N GLU A 69 -1.89 15.23 19.03
CA GLU A 69 -3.13 14.80 18.39
C GLU A 69 -3.83 15.94 17.64
N ALA A 70 -3.86 17.14 18.23
CA ALA A 70 -4.37 18.33 17.57
C ALA A 70 -3.54 18.68 16.32
N ALA A 71 -2.21 18.51 16.38
CA ALA A 71 -1.33 18.78 15.25
C ALA A 71 -1.55 17.77 14.13
N ARG A 72 -1.65 16.48 14.48
CA ARG A 72 -2.02 15.41 13.54
C ARG A 72 -3.37 15.69 12.90
N LEU A 73 -4.39 16.04 13.68
CA LEU A 73 -5.71 16.35 13.16
C LEU A 73 -5.68 17.51 12.16
N LEU A 74 -4.93 18.58 12.44
CA LEU A 74 -4.80 19.69 11.50
C LEU A 74 -4.04 19.31 10.23
N LEU A 75 -2.96 18.53 10.35
CA LEU A 75 -2.21 18.02 9.20
C LEU A 75 -3.10 17.13 8.34
N ASP A 76 -3.80 16.18 8.94
CA ASP A 76 -4.74 15.29 8.26
C ASP A 76 -5.88 16.08 7.61
N THR A 77 -6.43 17.11 8.29
CA THR A 77 -7.49 17.96 7.74
C THR A 77 -7.02 18.77 6.53
N PHE A 78 -5.73 19.14 6.49
CA PHE A 78 -5.16 19.84 5.35
C PHE A 78 -4.81 18.90 4.20
N GLU A 79 -4.19 17.77 4.51
CA GLU A 79 -3.70 16.77 3.54
C GLU A 79 -4.84 15.96 2.92
N TYR A 80 -5.89 15.66 3.69
CA TYR A 80 -7.00 14.80 3.29
C TYR A 80 -8.36 15.53 3.31
N ARG A 81 -8.40 16.78 2.82
CA ARG A 81 -9.63 17.58 2.80
C ARG A 81 -10.81 16.82 2.16
N GLY A 82 -11.90 16.69 2.93
CA GLY A 82 -13.12 16.03 2.47
C GLY A 82 -13.09 14.50 2.53
N LEU A 83 -12.00 13.91 3.04
CA LEU A 83 -11.89 12.48 3.29
C LEU A 83 -12.06 12.17 4.77
N VAL A 84 -12.41 10.92 5.05
CA VAL A 84 -12.42 10.35 6.39
C VAL A 84 -11.50 9.15 6.43
N LYS A 85 -11.06 8.79 7.64
CA LYS A 85 -10.30 7.59 7.86
C LYS A 85 -11.24 6.39 8.00
N HIS A 86 -11.17 5.48 7.04
CA HIS A 86 -11.76 4.16 7.16
C HIS A 86 -10.72 3.18 7.71
N THR A 87 -11.20 2.14 8.39
CA THR A 87 -10.39 0.99 8.76
C THR A 87 -10.99 -0.26 8.14
N GLY A 88 -10.19 -1.30 7.98
CA GLY A 88 -10.65 -2.53 7.38
C GLY A 88 -9.61 -3.62 7.44
N GLY A 89 -9.94 -4.77 6.85
CA GLY A 89 -9.06 -5.92 6.88
C GLY A 89 -9.63 -7.14 6.18
N CYS A 90 -8.87 -8.23 6.25
CA CYS A 90 -9.38 -9.54 5.82
C CYS A 90 -10.33 -10.13 6.88
N HIS A 91 -11.13 -11.12 6.49
CA HIS A 91 -12.11 -11.77 7.38
C HIS A 91 -11.53 -12.28 8.71
N CYS A 92 -10.36 -12.92 8.69
CA CYS A 92 -9.75 -13.49 9.92
C CYS A 92 -9.03 -12.45 10.79
N GLY A 93 -9.01 -11.18 10.39
CA GLY A 93 -8.34 -10.10 11.13
C GLY A 93 -6.81 -10.08 11.05
N ALA A 94 -6.17 -11.09 10.43
CA ALA A 94 -4.71 -11.14 10.34
C ALA A 94 -4.09 -10.00 9.52
N ILE A 95 -4.82 -9.47 8.54
CA ILE A 95 -4.47 -8.28 7.76
C ILE A 95 -5.41 -7.15 8.17
N ARG A 96 -4.84 -6.02 8.62
CA ARG A 96 -5.57 -4.79 8.97
C ARG A 96 -4.92 -3.58 8.31
N PHE A 97 -5.73 -2.60 7.92
CA PHE A 97 -5.28 -1.36 7.30
C PHE A 97 -6.13 -0.16 7.72
N GLU A 98 -5.59 1.04 7.49
CA GLU A 98 -6.33 2.30 7.46
C GLU A 98 -6.24 2.92 6.07
N VAL A 99 -7.31 3.60 5.65
CA VAL A 99 -7.38 4.28 4.35
C VAL A 99 -8.16 5.58 4.45
N TRP A 100 -7.63 6.65 3.87
CA TRP A 100 -8.31 7.93 3.72
C TRP A 100 -9.10 7.97 2.41
N ALA A 101 -10.42 8.03 2.50
CA ALA A 101 -11.32 8.10 1.34
C ALA A 101 -12.60 8.89 1.66
N SER A 102 -13.40 9.16 0.62
CA SER A 102 -14.71 9.81 0.77
C SER A 102 -15.69 8.91 1.52
N THR A 103 -16.58 9.48 2.32
CA THR A 103 -17.72 8.74 2.88
C THR A 103 -18.69 8.23 1.80
N ASP A 104 -18.72 8.87 0.63
CA ASP A 104 -19.45 8.39 -0.55
C ASP A 104 -18.46 7.72 -1.51
N LEU A 105 -18.50 6.39 -1.56
CA LEU A 105 -17.52 5.61 -2.30
C LEU A 105 -17.93 5.45 -3.76
N HIS A 106 -17.01 5.78 -4.67
CA HIS A 106 -17.14 5.44 -6.09
C HIS A 106 -16.47 4.08 -6.35
N ILE A 107 -17.30 3.06 -6.58
CA ILE A 107 -16.90 1.67 -6.73
C ILE A 107 -16.90 1.27 -8.21
N PHE A 108 -15.82 0.65 -8.65
CA PHE A 108 -15.73 0.03 -9.97
C PHE A 108 -16.06 -1.47 -9.90
N ASP A 109 -16.96 -1.93 -10.76
CA ASP A 109 -17.31 -3.34 -10.95
C ASP A 109 -16.84 -3.81 -12.33
N CYS A 110 -15.80 -4.65 -12.36
CA CYS A 110 -15.12 -5.04 -13.60
C CYS A 110 -15.49 -6.47 -14.02
N ASN A 111 -15.86 -6.64 -15.28
CA ASN A 111 -16.30 -7.93 -15.82
C ASN A 111 -15.19 -8.81 -16.42
N CYS A 112 -13.90 -8.53 -16.18
CA CYS A 112 -12.83 -9.39 -16.67
C CYS A 112 -12.83 -10.76 -15.95
N SER A 113 -12.18 -11.76 -16.55
CA SER A 113 -12.25 -13.16 -16.10
C SER A 113 -11.88 -13.37 -14.62
N ILE A 114 -10.89 -12.65 -14.10
CA ILE A 114 -10.50 -12.73 -12.69
C ILE A 114 -11.46 -11.95 -11.78
N CYS A 115 -11.93 -10.78 -12.21
CA CYS A 115 -12.79 -9.93 -11.40
C CYS A 115 -14.18 -10.53 -11.22
N ILE A 116 -14.74 -11.17 -12.25
CA ILE A 116 -15.99 -11.94 -12.14
C ILE A 116 -15.83 -13.06 -11.10
N LYS A 117 -14.75 -13.86 -11.19
CA LYS A 117 -14.54 -14.99 -10.27
C LYS A 117 -14.36 -14.56 -8.82
N LYS A 118 -13.79 -13.36 -8.59
CA LYS A 118 -13.57 -12.80 -7.26
C LYS A 118 -14.71 -11.91 -6.75
N GLN A 119 -15.66 -11.55 -7.62
CA GLN A 119 -16.58 -10.44 -7.39
C GLN A 119 -15.84 -9.17 -6.95
N ASN A 120 -14.79 -8.81 -7.69
CA ASN A 120 -13.85 -7.75 -7.33
C ASN A 120 -14.41 -6.33 -7.57
N ARG A 121 -15.30 -5.91 -6.68
CA ARG A 121 -15.76 -4.51 -6.54
C ARG A 121 -14.76 -3.74 -5.70
N HIS A 122 -14.34 -2.57 -6.17
CA HIS A 122 -13.34 -1.79 -5.44
C HIS A 122 -13.44 -0.29 -5.73
N PHE A 123 -13.13 0.53 -4.73
CA PHE A 123 -12.78 1.95 -4.95
C PHE A 123 -11.26 2.10 -4.93
N ILE A 124 -10.73 3.16 -5.53
CA ILE A 124 -9.30 3.37 -5.70
C ILE A 124 -8.85 4.58 -4.89
N VAL A 125 -7.71 4.45 -4.23
CA VAL A 125 -7.03 5.55 -3.53
C VAL A 125 -5.56 5.64 -3.94
N PRO A 126 -4.94 6.83 -3.83
CA PRO A 126 -3.48 6.97 -3.92
C PRO A 126 -2.77 6.14 -2.85
N ALA A 127 -1.55 5.67 -3.12
CA ALA A 127 -0.78 4.93 -2.13
C ALA A 127 -0.50 5.73 -0.84
N SER A 128 -0.40 7.06 -0.92
CA SER A 128 -0.23 7.96 0.23
C SER A 128 -1.45 7.99 1.16
N HIS A 129 -2.62 7.53 0.71
CA HIS A 129 -3.85 7.49 1.51
C HIS A 129 -4.04 6.15 2.20
N PHE A 130 -3.23 5.15 1.87
CA PHE A 130 -3.35 3.79 2.39
C PHE A 130 -2.20 3.47 3.32
N LYS A 131 -2.51 2.77 4.42
CA LYS A 131 -1.48 2.26 5.31
C LYS A 131 -1.86 0.88 5.84
N LEU A 132 -0.98 -0.07 5.60
CA LEU A 132 -1.07 -1.40 6.21
C LEU A 132 -0.67 -1.30 7.69
N LEU A 133 -1.54 -1.76 8.58
CA LEU A 133 -1.32 -1.76 10.02
C LEU A 133 -0.68 -3.07 10.47
N THR A 134 -1.19 -4.21 9.99
CA THR A 134 -0.72 -5.55 10.35
C THR A 134 -0.86 -6.55 9.19
N GLY A 135 -0.14 -7.67 9.27
CA GLY A 135 -0.32 -8.82 8.38
C GLY A 135 0.49 -8.78 7.08
N ALA A 136 1.55 -7.97 7.01
CA ALA A 136 2.44 -7.92 5.83
C ALA A 136 3.00 -9.30 5.45
N ASP A 137 3.36 -10.07 6.47
CA ASP A 137 3.83 -11.45 6.38
C ASP A 137 2.71 -12.44 6.05
N ASN A 138 1.44 -12.06 6.16
CA ASN A 138 0.30 -12.92 5.86
C ASN A 138 -0.36 -12.64 4.49
N ILE A 139 0.28 -11.79 3.67
CA ILE A 139 -0.15 -11.51 2.29
C ILE A 139 0.47 -12.52 1.32
N ALA A 140 -0.33 -12.96 0.35
CA ALA A 140 0.14 -13.58 -0.88
C ALA A 140 -0.30 -12.74 -2.08
N THR A 141 0.50 -12.77 -3.15
CA THR A 141 0.25 -12.00 -4.38
C THR A 141 0.15 -12.92 -5.58
N TYR A 142 -0.89 -12.75 -6.37
CA TYR A 142 -1.05 -13.38 -7.67
C TYR A 142 -0.98 -12.34 -8.79
N THR A 143 -0.19 -12.60 -9.83
CA THR A 143 -0.08 -11.75 -11.02
C THR A 143 -0.22 -12.61 -12.27
N PHE A 144 -0.78 -12.04 -13.34
CA PHE A 144 -0.94 -12.72 -14.63
C PHE A 144 -1.04 -11.69 -15.77
N ASN A 145 -1.08 -12.19 -17.01
CA ASN A 145 -1.20 -11.38 -18.23
C ASN A 145 -0.07 -10.35 -18.34
N THR A 146 -0.34 -9.07 -18.03
CA THR A 146 0.69 -8.01 -18.07
C THR A 146 1.55 -7.95 -16.81
N HIS A 147 1.22 -8.73 -15.79
CA HIS A 147 1.86 -8.73 -14.46
C HIS A 147 1.87 -7.37 -13.74
N ARG A 148 1.11 -6.38 -14.23
CA ARG A 148 0.98 -5.06 -13.62
C ARG A 148 0.02 -5.04 -12.44
N ALA A 149 -1.10 -5.74 -12.54
CA ALA A 149 -2.00 -5.90 -11.41
C ALA A 149 -1.39 -6.87 -10.41
N GLN A 150 -1.34 -6.45 -9.13
CA GLN A 150 -0.90 -7.28 -8.03
C GLN A 150 -2.12 -7.66 -7.19
N HIS A 151 -2.65 -8.86 -7.42
CA HIS A 151 -3.79 -9.34 -6.66
C HIS A 151 -3.35 -9.90 -5.31
N THR A 152 -3.36 -9.07 -4.28
CA THR A 152 -2.99 -9.43 -2.91
C THR A 152 -4.16 -10.03 -2.15
N PHE A 153 -3.94 -11.08 -1.37
CA PHE A 153 -4.97 -11.70 -0.53
C PHE A 153 -4.37 -12.33 0.72
N CYS A 154 -5.22 -12.55 1.72
CA CYS A 154 -4.83 -13.19 2.98
C CYS A 154 -4.51 -14.68 2.76
N LYS A 155 -3.32 -15.12 3.18
CA LYS A 155 -2.91 -16.54 3.13
C LYS A 155 -3.77 -17.44 4.03
N THR A 156 -4.35 -16.88 5.09
CA THR A 156 -5.17 -17.64 6.04
C THR A 156 -6.61 -17.82 5.57
N CYS A 157 -7.28 -16.75 5.13
CA CYS A 157 -8.71 -16.79 4.80
C CYS A 157 -9.05 -16.55 3.31
N GLY A 158 -8.06 -16.31 2.46
CA GLY A 158 -8.25 -16.10 1.01
C GLY A 158 -8.86 -14.75 0.61
N VAL A 159 -9.29 -13.92 1.56
CA VAL A 159 -9.93 -12.62 1.28
C VAL A 159 -8.93 -11.63 0.68
N GLN A 160 -9.32 -11.00 -0.42
CA GLN A 160 -8.64 -9.85 -1.04
C GLN A 160 -9.28 -8.57 -0.51
N SER A 161 -8.74 -8.02 0.57
CA SER A 161 -9.25 -6.78 1.17
C SER A 161 -8.74 -5.51 0.47
N PHE A 162 -7.58 -5.60 -0.17
CA PHE A 162 -7.04 -4.59 -1.08
C PHE A 162 -6.16 -5.26 -2.14
N TYR A 163 -5.84 -4.54 -3.21
CA TYR A 163 -4.91 -4.97 -4.24
C TYR A 163 -4.33 -3.79 -5.04
N THR A 164 -3.27 -4.00 -5.82
CA THR A 164 -2.77 -2.97 -6.76
C THR A 164 -3.41 -3.20 -8.14
N PRO A 165 -4.30 -2.34 -8.61
CA PRO A 165 -4.96 -2.49 -9.91
C PRO A 165 -4.02 -2.17 -11.09
N ARG A 166 -4.29 -2.76 -12.27
CA ARG A 166 -3.53 -2.49 -13.50
C ARG A 166 -3.60 -1.02 -13.92
N SER A 167 -4.73 -0.36 -13.72
CA SER A 167 -4.98 1.03 -14.09
C SER A 167 -4.23 2.04 -13.23
N ASN A 168 -3.97 1.68 -11.97
CA ASN A 168 -3.43 2.58 -10.93
C ASN A 168 -2.33 1.84 -10.14
N PRO A 169 -1.16 1.62 -10.76
CA PRO A 169 -0.05 0.91 -10.12
C PRO A 169 0.57 1.70 -8.94
N ASP A 170 0.26 2.99 -8.84
CA ASP A 170 0.64 3.95 -7.81
C ASP A 170 -0.41 4.08 -6.70
N GLY A 171 -1.43 3.23 -6.70
CA GLY A 171 -2.51 3.24 -5.72
C GLY A 171 -2.98 1.84 -5.35
N TYR A 172 -4.04 1.81 -4.54
CA TYR A 172 -4.68 0.59 -4.10
C TYR A 172 -6.17 0.60 -4.43
N GLY A 173 -6.66 -0.52 -4.94
CA GLY A 173 -8.07 -0.83 -5.00
C GLY A 173 -8.49 -1.50 -3.69
N ILE A 174 -9.43 -0.90 -2.96
CA ILE A 174 -9.93 -1.39 -1.68
C ILE A 174 -11.29 -2.05 -1.88
N ALA A 175 -11.45 -3.26 -1.36
CA ALA A 175 -12.73 -3.95 -1.37
C ALA A 175 -13.68 -3.30 -0.34
N PRO A 176 -14.80 -2.70 -0.74
CA PRO A 176 -15.66 -1.93 0.16
C PRO A 176 -16.30 -2.81 1.25
N HIS A 177 -16.57 -4.08 0.94
CA HIS A 177 -17.09 -5.06 1.88
C HIS A 177 -16.05 -5.56 2.91
N CYS A 178 -14.80 -5.09 2.82
CA CYS A 178 -13.74 -5.37 3.78
C CYS A 178 -13.44 -4.17 4.69
N LEU A 179 -14.20 -3.08 4.57
CA LEU A 179 -14.16 -1.97 5.52
C LEU A 179 -14.95 -2.33 6.79
N ASP A 180 -14.49 -1.85 7.92
CA ASP A 180 -15.24 -1.88 9.16
C ASP A 180 -16.41 -0.90 9.09
N GLU A 181 -17.48 -1.18 9.84
CA GLU A 181 -18.71 -0.38 9.83
C GLU A 181 -18.51 1.03 10.41
N GLY A 182 -19.35 1.98 9.98
CA GLY A 182 -19.55 3.27 10.64
C GLY A 182 -19.03 4.51 9.91
N THR A 183 -18.26 4.37 8.83
CA THR A 183 -17.66 5.51 8.11
C THR A 183 -18.14 5.68 6.67
N VAL A 184 -18.74 4.64 6.07
CA VAL A 184 -19.31 4.70 4.72
C VAL A 184 -20.75 5.20 4.79
N ARG A 185 -21.05 6.25 4.03
CA ARG A 185 -22.38 6.85 3.93
C ARG A 185 -23.17 6.33 2.73
N SER A 186 -22.53 6.29 1.57
CA SER A 186 -23.17 5.85 0.34
C SER A 186 -22.17 5.21 -0.62
N THR A 187 -22.69 4.49 -1.62
CA THR A 187 -21.86 3.86 -2.64
C THR A 187 -22.51 4.04 -4.01
N ILE A 188 -21.73 4.48 -4.99
CA ILE A 188 -22.13 4.54 -6.41
C ILE A 188 -21.27 3.54 -7.17
N MET A 189 -21.88 2.75 -8.05
CA MET A 189 -21.21 1.71 -8.81
C MET A 189 -21.09 2.10 -10.29
N GLU A 190 -19.87 2.02 -10.83
CA GLU A 190 -19.57 2.19 -12.24
C GLU A 190 -19.08 0.84 -12.80
N GLU A 191 -19.72 0.36 -13.87
CA GLU A 191 -19.32 -0.87 -14.54
C GLU A 191 -18.15 -0.62 -15.50
N ILE A 192 -17.19 -1.53 -15.51
CA ILE A 192 -16.04 -1.49 -16.42
C ILE A 192 -16.02 -2.76 -17.27
N ASN A 193 -16.00 -2.59 -18.59
CA ASN A 193 -15.81 -3.68 -19.54
C ASN A 193 -14.35 -4.14 -19.58
N GLY A 194 -13.94 -4.93 -18.60
CA GLY A 194 -12.61 -5.51 -18.53
C GLY A 194 -12.32 -6.62 -19.54
N LYS A 195 -13.33 -7.16 -20.24
CA LYS A 195 -13.10 -8.08 -21.37
C LYS A 195 -12.45 -7.37 -22.56
N GLU A 196 -12.81 -6.10 -22.77
CA GLU A 196 -12.26 -5.22 -23.81
C GLU A 196 -11.39 -4.10 -23.20
N TRP A 197 -10.48 -4.46 -22.29
CA TRP A 197 -9.72 -3.51 -21.47
C TRP A 197 -9.09 -2.34 -22.25
N GLU A 198 -8.43 -2.62 -23.39
CA GLU A 198 -7.73 -1.58 -24.15
C GLU A 198 -8.69 -0.53 -24.75
N LYS A 199 -9.94 -0.90 -25.00
CA LYS A 199 -11.00 0.01 -25.43
C LYS A 199 -11.61 0.73 -24.24
N ALA A 200 -11.99 -0.03 -23.20
CA ALA A 200 -12.60 0.51 -21.99
C ALA A 200 -11.75 1.59 -21.33
N VAL A 201 -10.42 1.43 -21.26
CA VAL A 201 -9.53 2.44 -20.64
C VAL A 201 -9.37 3.71 -21.48
N LYS A 202 -9.61 3.66 -22.78
CA LYS A 202 -9.64 4.87 -23.64
C LYS A 202 -10.93 5.66 -23.43
N GLU A 203 -12.03 4.96 -23.24
CA GLU A 203 -13.38 5.53 -23.09
C GLU A 203 -13.65 5.99 -21.65
N HIS A 204 -13.24 5.21 -20.64
CA HIS A 204 -13.38 5.51 -19.21
C HIS A 204 -12.13 6.20 -18.66
N LYS A 205 -12.04 7.52 -18.83
CA LYS A 205 -10.92 8.33 -18.33
C LYS A 205 -10.89 8.48 -16.81
N THR A 206 -12.03 8.27 -16.12
CA THR A 206 -12.23 8.49 -14.68
C THR A 206 -11.39 7.55 -13.81
N ILE A 207 -11.31 6.26 -14.16
CA ILE A 207 -10.61 5.27 -13.34
C ILE A 207 -9.11 5.56 -13.19
N ARG A 208 -8.46 6.08 -14.25
CA ARG A 208 -7.01 6.35 -14.25
C ARG A 208 -6.62 7.56 -13.41
N SER A 209 -7.56 8.46 -13.10
CA SER A 209 -7.29 9.62 -12.25
C SER A 209 -7.46 9.33 -10.76
N MET A 210 -8.07 8.20 -10.37
CA MET A 210 -8.44 7.94 -8.96
C MET A 210 -7.26 7.75 -8.01
N SER A 211 -6.05 7.44 -8.51
CA SER A 211 -4.84 7.36 -7.68
C SER A 211 -3.97 8.60 -7.74
N LYS A 212 -4.39 9.64 -8.49
CA LYS A 212 -3.68 10.91 -8.51
C LYS A 212 -4.13 11.75 -7.30
N PRO A 213 -3.20 12.42 -6.61
CA PRO A 213 -3.52 13.34 -5.52
C PRO A 213 -4.46 14.47 -5.96
#